data_AF-A0A6P3HXI1-F1
#
_entry.id   AF-A0A6P3HXI1-F1
#
_cell.length_a   1.000
_cell.length_b   1.000
_cell.length_c   1.000
_cell.angle_alpha   90.00
_cell.angle_beta   90.00
_cell.angle_gamma   90.00
#
_symmetry.space_group_name_H-M   'P 1'
#
loop_
_entity.id
_entity.type
_entity.pdbx_description
1 polymer ?
#
loop_
_entity_poly.entity_id
_entity_poly.type
_entity_poly.pdbx_seq_one_letter_code
_entity_poly.pdbx_strand_id
1 'polypeptide(L)'
;MDQKLSELVEELTTSGEPQLNPEKMKQLKKICKSSEEQLGHAYHLLMAQLSQEHAEIRLSAFQVLDQLFARSHQFRTLVVSNFQEFLELTLGTDHERPLPPPREVAQRLRQAATQAIRGWNEKYGAAYKKLALGFHFLKHSKQVDFQDVDARTLAERKRAEERQKRLDRIYKERSEWAAREMEEMSTEIRGCLTELESCFRLLLPFDLDLAPGAAWCPVPEKGDRDEEQPCCSKSLAACAHRPGAVDAGGPPSEGEDSDPDGFVRRHGLGSRQYTLDVELSSGRAAPTPGHLGHRPRDTSAARASGL
;
A
#
# COMPACT_ATOMS: atom_id res chain seq x y z
N MET A 1 25.87 -19.72 20.94
CA MET A 1 25.96 -18.32 20.44
C MET A 1 25.35 -18.20 19.05
N ASP A 2 25.30 -19.30 18.30
CA ASP A 2 24.85 -19.33 16.89
C ASP A 2 23.38 -18.93 16.71
N GLN A 3 22.51 -19.25 17.69
CA GLN A 3 21.09 -18.90 17.62
C GLN A 3 20.85 -17.38 17.60
N LYS A 4 21.61 -16.63 18.42
CA LYS A 4 21.55 -15.16 18.44
C LYS A 4 22.03 -14.53 17.14
N LEU A 5 23.02 -15.13 16.48
CA LEU A 5 23.51 -14.65 15.18
C LEU A 5 22.44 -14.87 14.09
N SER A 6 21.82 -16.06 14.09
CA SER A 6 20.73 -16.39 13.17
C SER A 6 19.55 -15.44 13.31
N GLU A 7 19.04 -15.25 14.53
CA GLU A 7 17.93 -14.32 14.82
C GLU A 7 18.25 -12.91 14.32
N LEU A 8 19.49 -12.45 14.54
CA LEU A 8 19.86 -11.10 14.19
C LEU A 8 20.02 -10.89 12.67
N VAL A 9 20.47 -11.91 11.94
CA VAL A 9 20.48 -11.89 10.46
C VAL A 9 19.06 -11.92 9.91
N GLU A 10 18.19 -12.77 10.46
CA GLU A 10 16.79 -12.85 10.07
C GLU A 10 16.10 -11.50 10.28
N GLU A 11 16.16 -10.93 11.48
CA GLU A 11 15.57 -9.63 11.79
C GLU A 11 16.08 -8.47 10.93
N LEU A 12 17.35 -8.50 10.52
CA LEU A 12 17.93 -7.50 9.62
C LEU A 12 17.46 -7.65 8.18
N THR A 13 17.02 -8.85 7.79
CA THR A 13 16.67 -9.17 6.40
C THR A 13 15.18 -9.25 6.15
N THR A 14 14.36 -9.46 7.19
CA THR A 14 12.89 -9.59 7.10
C THR A 14 12.12 -8.39 7.63
N SER A 15 12.78 -7.29 8.03
CA SER A 15 12.10 -6.11 8.56
C SER A 15 11.18 -5.40 7.57
N GLY A 16 11.41 -5.55 6.27
CA GLY A 16 10.71 -4.80 5.22
C GLY A 16 11.12 -3.32 5.09
N GLU A 17 12.06 -2.86 5.92
CA GLU A 17 12.53 -1.48 5.92
C GLU A 17 13.53 -1.21 4.79
N PRO A 18 13.53 -0.01 4.17
CA PRO A 18 14.42 0.30 3.05
C PRO A 18 15.91 0.44 3.45
N GLN A 19 16.18 0.62 4.75
CA GLN A 19 17.52 0.75 5.32
C GLN A 19 17.68 -0.20 6.51
N LEU A 20 18.88 -0.77 6.65
CA LEU A 20 19.22 -1.63 7.78
C LEU A 20 19.15 -0.88 9.11
N ASN A 21 18.61 -1.54 10.12
CA ASN A 21 18.63 -1.02 11.48
C ASN A 21 20.10 -0.89 11.97
N PRO A 22 20.56 0.33 12.32
CA PRO A 22 21.97 0.59 12.61
C PRO A 22 22.45 -0.08 13.90
N GLU A 23 21.56 -0.24 14.88
CA GLU A 23 21.87 -0.86 16.16
C GLU A 23 22.07 -2.36 15.99
N LYS A 24 21.13 -3.04 15.32
CA LYS A 24 21.25 -4.47 14.99
C LYS A 24 22.48 -4.71 14.13
N MET A 25 22.74 -3.88 13.12
CA MET A 25 23.94 -4.00 12.30
C MET A 25 25.24 -3.85 13.12
N LYS A 26 25.27 -2.95 14.12
CA LYS A 26 26.42 -2.81 15.03
C LYS A 26 26.62 -4.07 15.88
N GLN A 27 25.54 -4.68 16.35
CA GLN A 27 25.59 -5.95 17.09
C GLN A 27 26.08 -7.10 16.20
N LEU A 28 25.59 -7.21 14.96
CA LEU A 28 26.07 -8.20 13.98
C LEU A 28 27.57 -8.12 13.80
N LYS A 29 28.08 -6.89 13.55
CA LYS A 29 29.51 -6.64 13.36
C LYS A 29 30.33 -7.00 14.59
N LYS A 30 29.79 -6.82 15.80
CA LYS A 30 30.46 -7.21 17.05
C LYS A 30 30.59 -8.74 17.15
N ILE A 31 29.54 -9.49 16.79
CA ILE A 31 29.57 -10.95 16.77
C ILE A 31 30.53 -11.44 15.68
N CYS A 32 30.46 -10.91 14.46
CA CYS A 32 31.35 -11.29 13.37
C CYS A 32 32.84 -10.99 13.67
N LYS A 33 33.14 -10.08 14.59
CA LYS A 33 34.51 -9.75 15.00
C LYS A 33 35.05 -10.71 16.06
N SER A 34 34.21 -11.47 16.77
CA SER A 34 34.69 -12.32 17.86
C SER A 34 35.47 -13.53 17.36
N SER A 35 35.07 -14.13 16.24
CA SER A 35 35.81 -15.22 15.59
C SER A 35 35.53 -15.31 14.09
N GLU A 36 36.47 -15.89 13.34
CA GLU A 36 36.29 -16.16 11.90
C GLU A 36 35.20 -17.20 11.64
N GLU A 37 34.95 -18.12 12.57
CA GLU A 37 33.85 -19.08 12.48
C GLU A 37 32.48 -18.39 12.51
N GLN A 38 32.28 -17.41 13.39
CA GLN A 38 31.04 -16.62 13.44
C GLN A 38 30.86 -15.78 12.17
N LEU A 39 31.95 -15.24 11.62
CA LEU A 39 31.93 -14.55 10.34
C LEU A 39 31.56 -15.49 9.18
N GLY A 40 32.09 -16.72 9.18
CA GLY A 40 31.73 -17.76 8.21
C GLY A 40 30.27 -18.18 8.33
N HIS A 41 29.78 -18.38 9.55
CA HIS A 41 28.37 -18.69 9.80
C HIS A 41 27.44 -17.56 9.32
N ALA A 42 27.79 -16.30 9.62
CA ALA A 42 27.07 -15.14 9.13
C ALA A 42 27.05 -15.07 7.59
N TYR A 43 28.16 -15.39 6.93
CA TYR A 43 28.21 -15.50 5.47
C TYR A 43 27.20 -16.51 4.93
N HIS A 44 27.16 -17.72 5.50
CA HIS A 44 26.21 -18.75 5.05
C HIS A 44 24.75 -18.36 5.29
N LEU A 45 24.45 -17.74 6.44
CA LEU A 45 23.11 -17.21 6.72
C LEU A 45 22.71 -16.12 5.72
N LEU A 46 23.63 -15.20 5.38
CA LEU A 46 23.37 -14.14 4.40
C LEU A 46 23.18 -14.70 2.98
N MET A 47 23.94 -15.73 2.59
CA MET A 47 23.73 -16.41 1.31
C MET A 47 22.36 -17.10 1.27
N ALA A 48 21.92 -17.71 2.37
CA ALA A 48 20.58 -18.30 2.46
C ALA A 48 19.46 -17.25 2.38
N GLN A 49 19.67 -16.04 2.90
CA GLN A 49 18.75 -14.91 2.73
C GLN A 49 18.78 -14.38 1.28
N LEU A 50 19.95 -14.33 0.64
CA LEU A 50 20.10 -13.96 -0.77
C LEU A 50 19.45 -14.97 -1.73
N SER A 51 19.27 -16.23 -1.32
CA SER A 51 18.57 -17.23 -2.13
C SER A 51 17.04 -17.18 -2.02
N GLN A 52 16.48 -16.41 -1.09
CA GLN A 52 15.02 -16.34 -0.91
C GLN A 52 14.30 -15.80 -2.15
N GLU A 53 13.08 -16.23 -2.40
CA GLU A 53 12.25 -15.79 -3.54
C GLU A 53 11.58 -14.42 -3.27
N HIS A 54 12.34 -13.46 -2.74
CA HIS A 54 11.82 -12.14 -2.37
C HIS A 54 12.88 -11.04 -2.49
N ALA A 55 12.61 -9.99 -3.27
CA ALA A 55 13.60 -8.96 -3.56
C ALA A 55 13.96 -8.09 -2.35
N GLU A 56 13.03 -7.70 -1.47
CA GLU A 56 13.39 -6.98 -0.23
C GLU A 56 14.38 -7.76 0.63
N ILE A 57 14.14 -9.05 0.85
CA ILE A 57 15.03 -9.90 1.67
C ILE A 57 16.41 -9.94 1.04
N ARG A 58 16.50 -10.17 -0.28
CA ARG A 58 17.77 -10.17 -1.01
C ARG A 58 18.48 -8.83 -0.93
N LEU A 59 17.75 -7.71 -1.05
CA LEU A 59 18.31 -6.37 -0.94
C LEU A 59 18.92 -6.12 0.44
N SER A 60 18.18 -6.42 1.50
CA SER A 60 18.66 -6.26 2.88
C SER A 60 19.86 -7.16 3.16
N ALA A 61 19.82 -8.43 2.73
CA ALA A 61 20.95 -9.34 2.85
C ALA A 61 22.19 -8.83 2.11
N PHE A 62 22.02 -8.31 0.89
CA PHE A 62 23.09 -7.69 0.11
C PHE A 62 23.69 -6.46 0.83
N GLN A 63 22.86 -5.58 1.41
CA GLN A 63 23.34 -4.40 2.16
C GLN A 63 24.20 -4.80 3.38
N VAL A 64 23.83 -5.88 4.07
CA VAL A 64 24.63 -6.41 5.19
C VAL A 64 25.96 -6.97 4.66
N LEU A 65 25.90 -7.75 3.57
CA LEU A 65 27.03 -8.38 2.91
C LEU A 65 28.05 -7.31 2.45
N ASP A 66 27.60 -6.22 1.83
CA ASP A 66 28.46 -5.12 1.39
C ASP A 66 29.23 -4.46 2.54
N GLN A 67 28.57 -4.23 3.69
CA GLN A 67 29.25 -3.70 4.87
C GLN A 67 30.32 -4.65 5.42
N LEU A 68 30.06 -5.96 5.43
CA LEU A 68 31.03 -6.95 5.90
C LEU A 68 32.19 -7.12 4.91
N PHE A 69 31.90 -7.11 3.60
CA PHE A 69 32.89 -7.16 2.53
C PHE A 69 33.88 -6.01 2.61
N ALA A 70 33.42 -4.78 2.85
CA ALA A 70 34.30 -3.62 2.98
C ALA A 70 35.26 -3.72 4.19
N ARG A 71 34.88 -4.46 5.24
CA ARG A 71 35.58 -4.44 6.54
C ARG A 71 36.45 -5.67 6.82
N SER A 72 36.16 -6.84 6.21
CA SER A 72 36.85 -8.10 6.54
C SER A 72 37.49 -8.77 5.33
N HIS A 73 38.79 -9.09 5.43
CA HIS A 73 39.50 -9.84 4.39
C HIS A 73 38.96 -11.26 4.22
N GLN A 74 38.75 -11.98 5.32
CA GLN A 74 38.19 -13.34 5.29
C GLN A 74 36.82 -13.37 4.60
N PHE A 75 35.97 -12.39 4.90
CA PHE A 75 34.65 -12.29 4.26
C PHE A 75 34.75 -12.04 2.76
N ARG A 76 35.68 -11.17 2.33
CA ARG A 76 35.94 -10.97 0.90
C ARG A 76 36.36 -12.26 0.21
N THR A 77 37.22 -13.06 0.84
CA THR A 77 37.65 -14.35 0.30
C THR A 77 36.47 -15.30 0.11
N LEU A 78 35.53 -15.36 1.06
CA LEU A 78 34.31 -16.18 0.95
C LEU A 78 33.41 -15.72 -0.20
N VAL A 79 33.14 -14.42 -0.31
CA VAL A 79 32.28 -13.88 -1.38
C VAL A 79 32.94 -14.06 -2.77
N VAL A 80 34.24 -13.81 -2.87
CA VAL A 80 34.98 -13.96 -4.13
C VAL A 80 35.11 -15.43 -4.55
N SER A 81 35.29 -16.36 -3.61
CA SER A 81 35.33 -17.79 -3.95
C SER A 81 34.00 -18.26 -4.54
N ASN A 82 32.88 -17.74 -4.04
CA ASN A 82 31.53 -18.01 -4.56
C ASN A 82 30.96 -16.92 -5.47
N PHE A 83 31.82 -16.19 -6.19
CA PHE A 83 31.39 -14.99 -6.90
C PHE A 83 30.29 -15.22 -7.95
N GLN A 84 30.29 -16.38 -8.62
CA GLN A 84 29.30 -16.67 -9.67
C GLN A 84 27.88 -16.76 -9.09
N GLU A 85 27.66 -17.59 -8.07
CA GLU A 85 26.35 -17.71 -7.42
C GLU A 85 25.92 -16.35 -6.84
N PHE A 86 26.85 -15.60 -6.24
CA PHE A 86 26.57 -14.25 -5.77
C PHE A 86 26.07 -13.31 -6.88
N LEU A 87 26.68 -13.33 -8.07
CA LEU A 87 26.22 -12.53 -9.22
C LEU A 87 24.84 -12.97 -9.72
N GLU A 88 24.59 -14.28 -9.78
CA GLU A 88 23.28 -14.83 -10.17
C GLU A 88 22.19 -14.36 -9.19
N LEU A 89 22.45 -14.41 -7.88
CA LEU A 89 21.47 -14.04 -6.85
C LEU A 89 21.21 -12.52 -6.75
N THR A 90 22.19 -11.68 -7.10
CA THR A 90 22.11 -10.21 -6.92
C THR A 90 21.83 -9.44 -8.21
N LEU A 91 22.33 -9.90 -9.35
CA LEU A 91 22.13 -9.23 -10.64
C LEU A 91 21.10 -9.95 -11.52
N GLY A 92 20.85 -11.24 -11.27
CA GLY A 92 20.03 -12.09 -12.13
C GLY A 92 20.70 -12.31 -13.48
N THR A 93 22.00 -12.67 -13.48
CA THR A 93 22.77 -12.98 -14.70
C THR A 93 22.30 -14.26 -15.39
N ASP A 94 21.57 -15.12 -14.67
CA ASP A 94 20.93 -16.30 -15.25
C ASP A 94 19.53 -15.94 -15.77
N HIS A 95 19.30 -16.20 -17.06
CA HIS A 95 18.01 -15.95 -17.71
C HIS A 95 16.91 -16.91 -17.25
N GLU A 96 17.28 -18.12 -16.83
CA GLU A 96 16.35 -19.13 -16.29
C GLU A 96 15.94 -18.79 -14.85
N ARG A 97 16.71 -17.91 -14.18
CA ARG A 97 16.50 -17.51 -12.78
C ARG A 97 16.56 -15.98 -12.63
N PRO A 98 15.54 -15.26 -13.11
CA PRO A 98 15.48 -13.82 -12.93
C PRO A 98 15.39 -13.44 -11.45
N LEU A 99 15.68 -12.17 -11.13
CA LEU A 99 15.49 -11.66 -9.78
C LEU A 99 14.00 -11.75 -9.37
N PRO A 100 13.71 -12.16 -8.12
CA PRO A 100 12.35 -12.34 -7.64
C PRO A 100 11.58 -11.01 -7.56
N PRO A 101 10.24 -11.03 -7.45
CA PRO A 101 9.45 -9.83 -7.17
C PRO A 101 9.73 -9.26 -5.75
N PRO A 102 9.40 -7.99 -5.46
CA PRO A 102 8.86 -6.95 -6.38
C PRO A 102 9.90 -6.40 -7.37
N ARG A 103 9.45 -6.06 -8.59
CA ARG A 103 10.33 -5.61 -9.70
C ARG A 103 11.15 -4.37 -9.37
N GLU A 104 10.56 -3.40 -8.69
CA GLU A 104 11.23 -2.14 -8.33
C GLU A 104 12.41 -2.40 -7.37
N VAL A 105 12.20 -3.27 -6.39
CA VAL A 105 13.22 -3.63 -5.39
C VAL A 105 14.31 -4.49 -6.03
N ALA A 106 13.96 -5.40 -6.94
CA ALA A 106 14.91 -6.16 -7.73
C ALA A 106 15.82 -5.25 -8.58
N GLN A 107 15.27 -4.19 -9.18
CA GLN A 107 16.06 -3.20 -9.91
C GLN A 107 17.00 -2.43 -8.99
N ARG A 108 16.53 -2.01 -7.80
CA ARG A 108 17.36 -1.36 -6.78
C ARG A 108 18.51 -2.26 -6.32
N LEU A 109 18.24 -3.55 -6.07
CA LEU A 109 19.24 -4.55 -5.74
C LEU A 109 20.29 -4.66 -6.85
N ARG A 110 19.86 -4.79 -8.12
CA ARG A 110 20.78 -4.85 -9.27
C ARG A 110 21.66 -3.62 -9.36
N GLN A 111 21.10 -2.42 -9.18
CA GLN A 111 21.85 -1.16 -9.22
C GLN A 111 22.87 -1.10 -8.07
N ALA A 112 22.44 -1.40 -6.84
CA ALA A 112 23.30 -1.38 -5.66
C ALA A 112 24.46 -2.40 -5.78
N ALA A 113 24.16 -3.62 -6.24
CA ALA A 113 25.16 -4.65 -6.48
C ALA A 113 26.15 -4.25 -7.57
N THR A 114 25.67 -3.69 -8.68
CA THR A 114 26.53 -3.21 -9.77
C THR A 114 27.50 -2.13 -9.29
N GLN A 115 27.01 -1.15 -8.52
CA GLN A 115 27.83 -0.09 -7.93
C GLN A 115 28.84 -0.63 -6.93
N ALA A 116 28.41 -1.54 -6.05
CA ALA A 116 29.30 -2.14 -5.05
C ALA A 116 30.42 -2.95 -5.71
N ILE A 117 30.10 -3.80 -6.71
CA ILE A 117 31.11 -4.60 -7.43
C ILE A 117 32.13 -3.70 -8.11
N ARG A 118 31.71 -2.57 -8.70
CA ARG A 118 32.63 -1.57 -9.25
C ARG A 118 33.58 -1.05 -8.17
N GLY A 119 33.03 -0.58 -7.04
CA GLY A 119 33.83 -0.04 -5.93
C GLY A 119 34.73 -1.10 -5.27
N TRP A 120 34.28 -2.36 -5.21
CA TRP A 120 35.08 -3.48 -4.71
C TRP A 120 36.23 -3.78 -5.67
N ASN A 121 35.99 -3.77 -6.98
CA ASN A 121 37.05 -4.00 -7.96
C ASN A 121 38.08 -2.87 -7.96
N GLU A 122 37.66 -1.62 -7.84
CA GLU A 122 38.58 -0.48 -7.72
C GLU A 122 39.50 -0.60 -6.50
N LYS A 123 38.96 -1.01 -5.35
CA LYS A 123 39.70 -1.09 -4.09
C LYS A 123 40.51 -2.38 -3.95
N TYR A 124 39.98 -3.50 -4.42
CA TYR A 124 40.48 -4.83 -4.11
C TYR A 124 40.75 -5.71 -5.34
N GLY A 125 40.42 -5.27 -6.55
CA GLY A 125 40.54 -6.07 -7.78
C GLY A 125 41.95 -6.59 -8.05
N ALA A 126 42.99 -5.81 -7.69
CA ALA A 126 44.38 -6.25 -7.81
C ALA A 126 44.70 -7.47 -6.93
N ALA A 127 44.09 -7.58 -5.75
CA ALA A 127 44.29 -8.69 -4.82
C ALA A 127 43.41 -9.91 -5.16
N TYR A 128 42.25 -9.69 -5.79
CA TYR A 128 41.26 -10.73 -6.07
C TYR A 128 41.00 -10.86 -7.57
N LYS A 129 41.81 -11.67 -8.25
CA LYS A 129 41.69 -11.87 -9.72
C LYS A 129 40.29 -12.27 -10.17
N LYS A 130 39.59 -13.13 -9.43
CA LYS A 130 38.21 -13.56 -9.76
C LYS A 130 37.21 -12.41 -9.68
N LEU A 131 37.38 -11.47 -8.74
CA LEU A 131 36.59 -10.24 -8.67
C LEU A 131 36.87 -9.35 -9.89
N ALA A 132 38.15 -9.15 -10.24
CA ALA A 132 38.53 -8.34 -11.40
C ALA A 132 38.04 -8.91 -12.73
N LEU A 133 38.18 -10.22 -12.91
CA LEU A 133 37.66 -10.93 -14.09
C LEU A 133 36.14 -10.85 -14.15
N GLY A 134 35.45 -11.08 -13.04
CA GLY A 134 34.00 -10.98 -12.97
C GLY A 134 33.50 -9.57 -13.25
N PHE A 135 34.14 -8.53 -12.69
CA PHE A 135 33.82 -7.14 -13.05
C PHE A 135 34.07 -6.86 -14.53
N HIS A 136 35.19 -7.33 -15.09
CA HIS A 136 35.49 -7.17 -16.51
C HIS A 136 34.43 -7.87 -17.38
N PHE A 137 34.01 -9.08 -17.02
CA PHE A 137 32.93 -9.79 -17.70
C PHE A 137 31.64 -8.98 -17.68
N LEU A 138 31.24 -8.50 -16.50
CA LEU A 138 30.02 -7.71 -16.35
C LEU A 138 30.07 -6.41 -17.18
N LYS A 139 31.20 -5.70 -17.20
CA LYS A 139 31.37 -4.45 -17.97
C LYS A 139 31.12 -4.64 -19.48
N HIS A 140 31.41 -5.83 -20.01
CA HIS A 140 31.28 -6.13 -21.43
C HIS A 140 30.07 -7.02 -21.74
N SER A 141 29.34 -7.49 -20.73
CA SER A 141 28.13 -8.27 -20.92
C SER A 141 26.93 -7.34 -21.15
N LYS A 142 26.12 -7.63 -22.17
CA LYS A 142 24.90 -6.86 -22.47
C LYS A 142 23.79 -7.01 -21.42
N GLN A 143 23.98 -7.88 -20.43
CA GLN A 143 22.98 -8.18 -19.40
C GLN A 143 23.02 -7.20 -18.23
N VAL A 144 24.15 -6.52 -17.99
CA VAL A 144 24.31 -5.60 -16.87
C VAL A 144 24.76 -4.26 -17.42
N ASP A 145 23.82 -3.32 -17.48
CA ASP A 145 24.08 -2.03 -18.11
C ASP A 145 24.81 -1.10 -17.13
N PHE A 146 26.14 -1.02 -17.25
CA PHE A 146 26.98 -0.15 -16.41
C PHE A 146 26.90 1.34 -16.77
N GLN A 147 26.31 1.68 -17.93
CA GLN A 147 26.22 3.06 -18.43
C GLN A 147 24.79 3.62 -18.38
N ASP A 148 23.76 2.79 -18.51
CA ASP A 148 22.35 3.22 -18.56
C ASP A 148 21.79 3.69 -17.21
N VAL A 149 22.50 3.46 -16.09
CA VAL A 149 22.05 3.90 -14.75
C VAL A 149 21.91 5.42 -14.66
N ASP A 150 22.78 6.22 -15.28
CA ASP A 150 22.69 7.69 -15.17
C ASP A 150 21.60 8.30 -16.07
N ALA A 151 21.39 7.74 -17.27
CA ALA A 151 20.41 8.24 -18.23
C ALA A 151 18.98 7.81 -17.92
N ARG A 152 18.75 6.54 -17.51
CA ARG A 152 17.44 6.07 -17.04
C ARG A 152 17.02 6.75 -15.76
N THR A 153 17.92 6.94 -14.78
CA THR A 153 17.57 7.58 -13.51
C THR A 153 17.10 9.02 -13.71
N LEU A 154 17.68 9.77 -14.65
CA LEU A 154 17.24 11.13 -14.98
C LEU A 154 15.89 11.15 -15.71
N ALA A 155 15.69 10.26 -16.69
CA ALA A 155 14.43 10.16 -17.42
C ALA A 155 13.29 9.63 -16.54
N GLU A 156 13.57 8.72 -15.62
CA GLU A 156 12.63 8.15 -14.67
C GLU A 156 12.28 9.13 -13.54
N ARG A 157 13.27 9.90 -13.04
CA ARG A 157 13.01 11.06 -12.16
C ARG A 157 12.12 12.10 -12.83
N LYS A 158 12.37 12.45 -14.10
CA LYS A 158 11.49 13.37 -14.85
C LYS A 158 10.07 12.83 -14.99
N ARG A 159 9.89 11.55 -15.33
CA ARG A 159 8.56 10.93 -15.40
C ARG A 159 7.87 10.86 -14.03
N ALA A 160 8.62 10.64 -12.96
CA ALA A 160 8.09 10.65 -11.59
C ALA A 160 7.65 12.06 -11.17
N GLU A 161 8.45 13.09 -11.46
CA GLU A 161 8.09 14.49 -11.23
C GLU A 161 6.85 14.90 -12.05
N GLU A 162 6.74 14.46 -13.31
CA GLU A 162 5.58 14.73 -14.15
C GLU A 162 4.31 14.05 -13.62
N ARG A 163 4.42 12.79 -13.15
CA ARG A 163 3.32 12.09 -12.48
C ARG A 163 2.91 12.80 -11.19
N GLN A 164 3.88 13.22 -10.38
CA GLN A 164 3.62 13.96 -9.15
C GLN A 164 2.91 15.29 -9.44
N LYS A 165 3.42 16.08 -10.39
CA LYS A 165 2.76 17.33 -10.82
C LYS A 165 1.35 17.11 -11.34
N ARG A 166 1.09 15.99 -12.03
CA ARG A 166 -0.26 15.65 -12.51
C ARG A 166 -1.19 15.32 -11.34
N LEU A 167 -0.72 14.55 -10.37
CA LEU A 167 -1.50 14.24 -9.16
C LEU A 167 -1.78 15.51 -8.36
N ASP A 168 -0.77 16.35 -8.12
CA ASP A 168 -0.92 17.62 -7.40
C ASP A 168 -1.93 18.55 -8.10
N ARG A 169 -1.92 18.57 -9.45
CA ARG A 169 -2.92 19.32 -10.22
C ARG A 169 -4.34 18.79 -10.00
N ILE A 170 -4.53 17.47 -10.04
CA ILE A 170 -5.84 16.84 -9.80
C ILE A 170 -6.33 17.15 -8.39
N TYR A 171 -5.47 17.01 -7.37
CA TYR A 171 -5.83 17.32 -5.98
C TYR A 171 -6.19 18.79 -5.81
N LYS A 172 -5.44 19.69 -6.44
CA LYS A 172 -5.73 21.13 -6.41
C LYS A 172 -7.06 21.47 -7.08
N GLU A 173 -7.31 20.96 -8.29
CA GLU A 173 -8.58 21.14 -9.00
C GLU A 173 -9.76 20.61 -8.18
N ARG A 174 -9.60 19.42 -7.57
CA ARG A 174 -10.62 18.82 -6.69
C ARG A 174 -10.90 19.69 -5.45
N SER A 175 -9.85 20.23 -4.83
CA SER A 175 -9.97 21.13 -3.68
C SER A 175 -10.66 22.44 -4.04
N GLU A 176 -10.32 23.03 -5.19
CA GLU A 176 -10.94 24.27 -5.66
C GLU A 176 -12.42 24.07 -6.01
N TRP A 177 -12.76 22.94 -6.64
CA TRP A 177 -14.14 22.59 -6.93
C TRP A 177 -14.96 22.40 -5.65
N ALA A 178 -14.44 21.65 -4.67
CA ALA A 178 -15.11 21.47 -3.39
C ALA A 178 -15.33 22.80 -2.66
N ALA A 179 -14.36 23.72 -2.69
CA ALA A 179 -14.50 25.03 -2.07
C ALA A 179 -15.60 25.88 -2.73
N ARG A 180 -15.74 25.84 -4.06
CA ARG A 180 -16.81 26.55 -4.77
C ARG A 180 -18.18 25.99 -4.44
N GLU A 181 -18.32 24.66 -4.46
CA GLU A 181 -19.57 24.00 -4.12
C GLU A 181 -20.00 24.31 -2.68
N MET A 182 -19.05 24.35 -1.74
CA MET A 182 -19.32 24.76 -0.36
C MET A 182 -19.81 26.21 -0.25
N GLU A 183 -19.23 27.15 -1.01
CA GLU A 183 -19.68 28.54 -1.00
C GLU A 183 -21.09 28.67 -1.60
N GLU A 184 -21.36 28.00 -2.72
CA GLU A 184 -22.69 27.96 -3.34
C GLU A 184 -23.74 27.43 -2.36
N MET A 185 -23.50 26.25 -1.76
CA MET A 185 -24.40 25.71 -0.72
C MET A 185 -24.55 26.66 0.49
N SER A 186 -23.47 27.33 0.89
CA SER A 186 -23.52 28.32 1.98
C SER A 186 -24.43 29.50 1.64
N THR A 187 -24.39 29.98 0.39
CA THR A 187 -25.30 31.03 -0.07
C THR A 187 -26.76 30.58 -0.08
N GLU A 188 -27.04 29.35 -0.50
CA GLU A 188 -28.39 28.77 -0.47
C GLU A 188 -28.91 28.64 0.96
N ILE A 189 -28.11 28.10 1.89
CA ILE A 189 -28.46 27.98 3.31
C ILE A 189 -28.78 29.35 3.91
N ARG A 190 -27.97 30.39 3.61
CA ARG A 190 -28.24 31.76 4.06
C ARG A 190 -29.55 32.30 3.50
N GLY A 191 -29.87 31.98 2.25
CA GLY A 191 -31.16 32.30 1.63
C GLY A 191 -32.31 31.66 2.40
N CYS A 192 -32.27 30.35 2.63
CA CYS A 192 -33.29 29.62 3.39
C CYS A 192 -33.45 30.16 4.83
N LEU A 193 -32.35 30.49 5.51
CA LEU A 193 -32.40 31.07 6.85
C LEU A 193 -33.07 32.45 6.84
N THR A 194 -32.81 33.27 5.82
CA THR A 194 -33.43 34.60 5.68
C THR A 194 -34.91 34.49 5.38
N GLU A 195 -35.32 33.56 4.51
CA GLU A 195 -36.73 33.26 4.23
C GLU A 195 -37.46 32.83 5.50
N LEU A 196 -36.86 31.93 6.27
CA LEU A 196 -37.38 31.46 7.55
C LEU A 196 -37.49 32.59 8.59
N GLU A 197 -36.48 33.46 8.69
CA GLU A 197 -36.55 34.66 9.54
C GLU A 197 -37.67 35.60 9.11
N SER A 198 -37.86 35.82 7.79
CA SER A 198 -38.95 36.63 7.26
C SER A 198 -40.33 36.02 7.58
N CYS A 199 -40.49 34.70 7.44
CA CYS A 199 -41.71 34.01 7.84
C CYS A 199 -41.97 34.19 9.33
N PHE A 200 -40.94 34.09 10.18
CA PHE A 200 -41.08 34.34 11.61
C PHE A 200 -41.46 35.79 11.92
N ARG A 201 -40.89 36.80 11.25
CA ARG A 201 -41.30 38.20 11.44
C ARG A 201 -42.77 38.45 11.09
N LEU A 202 -43.30 37.76 10.08
CA LEU A 202 -44.71 37.86 9.69
C LEU A 202 -45.64 37.15 10.68
N LEU A 203 -45.21 35.99 11.21
CA LEU A 203 -45.99 35.18 12.15
C LEU A 203 -45.87 35.66 13.60
N LEU A 204 -44.79 36.37 13.94
CA LEU A 204 -44.49 36.93 15.25
C LEU A 204 -44.23 38.44 15.10
N PRO A 205 -45.27 39.29 15.01
CA PRO A 205 -45.12 40.73 14.73
C PRO A 205 -44.63 41.57 15.94
N PHE A 206 -43.90 40.97 16.88
CA PHE A 206 -43.41 41.66 18.07
C PHE A 206 -41.94 41.35 18.30
N ASP A 207 -41.14 42.41 18.41
CA ASP A 207 -39.75 42.33 18.83
C ASP A 207 -39.68 41.62 20.18
N LEU A 208 -39.10 40.43 20.20
CA LEU A 208 -38.52 39.89 21.41
C LEU A 208 -37.26 40.71 21.67
N ASP A 209 -37.44 41.90 22.26
CA ASP A 209 -36.37 42.63 22.93
C ASP A 209 -35.78 41.70 24.00
N LEU A 210 -34.76 40.93 23.62
CA LEU A 210 -33.84 40.35 24.58
C LEU A 210 -33.06 41.52 25.20
N ALA A 211 -33.59 41.99 26.32
CA ALA A 211 -32.94 42.95 27.18
C ALA A 211 -31.47 42.55 27.44
N PRO A 212 -30.53 43.52 27.49
CA PRO A 212 -29.14 43.25 27.81
C PRO A 212 -29.02 42.80 29.28
N GLY A 213 -28.99 41.48 29.51
CA GLY A 213 -28.97 40.96 30.89
C GLY A 213 -28.84 39.46 31.09
N ALA A 214 -28.60 38.65 30.05
CA ALA A 214 -28.22 37.25 30.23
C ALA A 214 -26.71 37.13 30.03
N ALA A 215 -26.00 37.16 31.15
CA ALA A 215 -24.56 37.02 31.24
C ALA A 215 -24.06 35.87 30.34
N TRP A 216 -23.24 36.22 29.35
CA TRP A 216 -22.39 35.27 28.67
C TRP A 216 -21.47 34.65 29.72
N CYS A 217 -21.62 33.34 29.95
CA CYS A 217 -20.65 32.57 30.72
C CYS A 217 -19.29 32.72 30.02
N PRO A 218 -18.23 33.14 30.73
CA PRO A 218 -16.93 33.33 30.11
C PRO A 218 -16.37 32.00 29.63
N VAL A 219 -15.81 31.99 28.42
CA VAL A 219 -14.88 30.96 27.98
C VAL A 219 -13.60 31.11 28.82
N PRO A 220 -13.12 30.08 29.54
CA PRO A 220 -11.76 30.08 30.03
C PRO A 220 -10.84 29.58 28.91
N GLU A 221 -9.98 30.45 28.42
CA GLU A 221 -8.81 30.06 27.65
C GLU A 221 -7.64 29.72 28.58
N LYS A 222 -7.04 28.55 28.31
CA LYS A 222 -5.64 28.15 28.52
C LYS A 222 -5.28 27.34 29.78
N GLY A 223 -4.83 26.10 29.55
CA GLY A 223 -3.97 25.35 30.47
C GLY A 223 -4.07 23.82 30.36
N ASP A 224 -3.05 23.22 29.77
CA ASP A 224 -2.51 21.84 29.92
C ASP A 224 -3.37 20.65 30.42
N ARG A 225 -3.21 19.56 29.64
CA ARG A 225 -3.20 18.12 29.98
C ARG A 225 -4.42 17.37 30.53
N ASP A 226 -4.56 16.21 29.89
CA ASP A 226 -4.97 14.88 30.36
C ASP A 226 -6.46 14.52 30.55
N GLU A 227 -6.80 13.42 29.87
CA GLU A 227 -7.74 12.36 30.22
C GLU A 227 -9.24 12.48 29.80
N GLU A 228 -9.59 11.51 28.95
CA GLU A 228 -10.80 10.66 29.05
C GLU A 228 -12.17 11.16 28.55
N GLN A 229 -12.41 10.84 27.28
CA GLN A 229 -13.54 10.06 26.76
C GLN A 229 -14.98 10.64 26.69
N PRO A 230 -15.80 10.12 25.74
CA PRO A 230 -16.83 10.88 25.04
C PRO A 230 -18.25 10.49 25.43
N CYS A 231 -19.19 11.44 25.33
CA CYS A 231 -20.59 11.18 25.60
C CYS A 231 -21.35 10.70 24.35
N CYS A 232 -21.50 9.38 24.29
CA CYS A 232 -22.71 8.60 24.01
C CYS A 232 -23.66 9.01 22.86
N SER A 233 -23.79 8.08 21.90
CA SER A 233 -25.10 7.54 21.54
C SER A 233 -24.99 6.04 21.29
N LYS A 234 -25.20 5.28 22.36
CA LYS A 234 -25.52 3.85 22.34
C LYS A 234 -26.94 3.69 21.81
N SER A 235 -27.13 2.89 20.76
CA SER A 235 -28.17 1.85 20.64
C SER A 235 -28.22 1.30 19.20
N LEU A 236 -27.37 0.33 18.88
CA LEU A 236 -27.70 -0.68 17.86
C LEU A 236 -27.21 -2.04 18.37
N ALA A 237 -28.18 -2.91 18.62
CA ALA A 237 -27.97 -4.26 19.10
C ALA A 237 -27.35 -5.15 18.01
N ALA A 238 -26.42 -5.99 18.43
CA ALA A 238 -25.75 -6.98 17.63
C ALA A 238 -26.69 -8.13 17.23
N CYS A 239 -26.68 -8.50 15.94
CA CYS A 239 -27.01 -9.84 15.49
C CYS A 239 -25.87 -10.33 14.60
N ALA A 240 -24.97 -11.11 15.20
CA ALA A 240 -24.05 -11.96 14.50
C ALA A 240 -24.81 -13.19 13.96
N HIS A 241 -24.69 -13.47 12.67
CA HIS A 241 -24.81 -14.83 12.13
C HIS A 241 -23.92 -14.96 10.88
N ARG A 242 -22.86 -15.76 11.00
CA ARG A 242 -22.24 -16.46 9.86
C ARG A 242 -23.04 -17.73 9.60
N PRO A 243 -23.11 -18.17 8.33
CA PRO A 243 -22.37 -19.36 7.90
C PRO A 243 -21.60 -19.05 6.61
N GLY A 244 -20.41 -19.57 6.30
CA GLY A 244 -19.98 -20.97 6.32
C GLY A 244 -19.52 -21.29 4.89
N ALA A 245 -18.22 -21.57 4.72
CA ALA A 245 -17.52 -21.69 3.44
C ALA A 245 -17.83 -22.97 2.64
N VAL A 246 -17.75 -22.93 1.30
CA VAL A 246 -17.22 -24.04 0.47
C VAL A 246 -16.63 -23.50 -0.86
N ASP A 247 -15.53 -24.15 -1.24
CA ASP A 247 -14.57 -23.99 -2.33
C ASP A 247 -15.09 -24.29 -3.76
N ALA A 248 -14.51 -23.63 -4.80
CA ALA A 248 -14.14 -24.22 -6.11
C ALA A 248 -13.71 -23.15 -7.17
N GLY A 249 -12.42 -23.15 -7.55
CA GLY A 249 -11.97 -23.20 -8.95
C GLY A 249 -11.73 -21.91 -9.79
N GLY A 250 -10.44 -21.63 -10.09
CA GLY A 250 -9.97 -21.02 -11.35
C GLY A 250 -9.67 -19.51 -11.37
N PRO A 251 -8.61 -19.03 -12.07
CA PRO A 251 -8.13 -17.65 -11.96
C PRO A 251 -8.87 -16.70 -12.93
N PRO A 252 -9.08 -15.42 -12.57
CA PRO A 252 -9.28 -14.37 -13.55
C PRO A 252 -7.97 -13.60 -13.80
N SER A 253 -7.74 -13.44 -15.09
CA SER A 253 -6.78 -12.59 -15.78
C SER A 253 -6.53 -11.23 -15.12
N GLU A 254 -5.29 -10.77 -15.30
CA GLU A 254 -4.86 -9.40 -15.05
C GLU A 254 -5.75 -8.37 -15.76
N GLY A 255 -5.92 -7.24 -15.07
CA GLY A 255 -6.42 -5.99 -15.61
C GLY A 255 -7.78 -5.61 -15.03
N GLU A 256 -7.79 -4.77 -13.99
CA GLU A 256 -8.82 -3.74 -13.84
C GLU A 256 -8.44 -2.73 -12.75
N ASP A 257 -8.52 -1.46 -13.16
CA ASP A 257 -8.43 -0.25 -12.36
C ASP A 257 -9.37 -0.40 -11.15
N SER A 258 -8.82 -0.44 -9.93
CA SER A 258 -9.64 -0.53 -8.72
C SER A 258 -10.37 0.79 -8.52
N ASP A 259 -11.59 0.87 -9.07
CA ASP A 259 -12.55 1.95 -8.88
C ASP A 259 -12.95 2.06 -7.40
N PRO A 260 -12.43 3.04 -6.64
CA PRO A 260 -12.67 3.14 -5.21
C PRO A 260 -14.14 3.47 -4.89
N ASP A 261 -14.92 3.94 -5.87
CA ASP A 261 -16.33 4.31 -5.72
C ASP A 261 -17.29 3.18 -6.14
N GLY A 262 -16.76 2.00 -6.49
CA GLY A 262 -17.56 0.83 -6.86
C GLY A 262 -18.43 0.30 -5.71
N PHE A 263 -18.02 0.51 -4.46
CA PHE A 263 -18.84 0.16 -3.29
C PHE A 263 -20.07 1.07 -3.18
N VAL A 264 -19.90 2.38 -3.35
CA VAL A 264 -20.96 3.38 -3.17
C VAL A 264 -22.05 3.22 -4.25
N ARG A 265 -21.63 2.98 -5.50
CA ARG A 265 -22.55 2.72 -6.63
C ARG A 265 -23.36 1.43 -6.47
N ARG A 266 -22.75 0.36 -5.93
CA ARG A 266 -23.45 -0.92 -5.70
C ARG A 266 -24.57 -0.82 -4.67
N HIS A 267 -24.49 0.14 -3.76
CA HIS A 267 -25.53 0.39 -2.76
C HIS A 267 -26.50 1.50 -3.18
N GLY A 268 -26.45 1.92 -4.45
CA GLY A 268 -27.39 2.88 -5.00
C GLY A 268 -27.30 4.23 -4.30
N LEU A 269 -26.14 4.61 -3.75
CA LEU A 269 -25.87 5.95 -3.23
C LEU A 269 -25.01 6.66 -4.29
N GLY A 270 -25.58 7.60 -5.03
CA GLY A 270 -24.85 8.31 -6.09
C GLY A 270 -25.59 8.46 -7.41
N SER A 271 -26.79 7.89 -7.56
CA SER A 271 -27.69 8.24 -8.66
C SER A 271 -28.44 9.53 -8.31
N ARG A 272 -28.28 10.58 -9.14
CA ARG A 272 -28.91 11.90 -8.96
C ARG A 272 -30.42 11.94 -9.27
N GLN A 273 -31.08 10.79 -9.42
CA GLN A 273 -32.53 10.70 -9.61
C GLN A 273 -33.05 9.48 -8.88
N TYR A 274 -33.87 9.70 -7.86
CA TYR A 274 -34.79 8.70 -7.33
C TYR A 274 -36.20 9.23 -7.58
N THR A 275 -37.05 8.38 -8.14
CA THR A 275 -38.49 8.65 -8.26
C THR A 275 -39.19 7.73 -7.28
N LEU A 276 -39.89 8.30 -6.31
CA LEU A 276 -40.69 7.58 -5.33
C LEU A 276 -42.17 7.72 -5.74
N ASP A 277 -42.79 6.60 -6.12
CA ASP A 277 -44.23 6.51 -6.25
C ASP A 277 -44.82 6.04 -4.90
N VAL A 278 -45.70 6.86 -4.33
CA VAL A 278 -46.36 6.58 -3.06
C VAL A 278 -47.85 6.38 -3.31
N GLU A 279 -48.31 5.14 -3.25
CA GLU A 279 -49.73 4.81 -3.28
C GLU A 279 -50.33 4.86 -1.87
N LEU A 280 -51.22 5.83 -1.65
CA LEU A 280 -51.95 5.96 -0.39
C LEU A 280 -53.20 5.09 -0.44
N SER A 281 -53.13 3.93 0.21
CA SER A 281 -54.32 3.08 0.43
C SER A 281 -55.26 3.74 1.43
N SER A 282 -56.30 4.41 0.92
CA SER A 282 -57.41 4.90 1.76
C SER A 282 -58.26 3.71 2.22
N GLY A 283 -57.89 3.14 3.37
CA GLY A 283 -58.59 2.04 4.00
C GLY A 283 -60.00 2.43 4.43
N ARG A 284 -61.00 2.10 3.60
CA ARG A 284 -62.38 1.93 4.06
C ARG A 284 -62.70 0.44 4.08
N ALA A 285 -62.93 -0.06 5.28
CA ALA A 285 -63.19 -1.45 5.59
C ALA A 285 -64.44 -2.00 4.86
N ALA A 286 -64.34 -3.20 4.31
CA ALA A 286 -65.43 -4.17 4.21
C ALA A 286 -64.87 -5.60 4.03
N PRO A 287 -65.51 -6.63 4.59
CA PRO A 287 -64.92 -7.95 4.78
C PRO A 287 -65.13 -8.87 3.56
N THR A 288 -64.14 -9.73 3.32
CA THR A 288 -64.23 -10.91 2.44
C THR A 288 -65.29 -11.90 2.96
N PRO A 289 -65.96 -12.66 2.08
CA PRO A 289 -65.52 -14.05 1.89
C PRO A 289 -65.74 -14.60 0.47
N GLY A 290 -64.96 -15.62 0.06
CA GLY A 290 -65.26 -16.36 -1.17
C GLY A 290 -64.17 -17.31 -1.63
N HIS A 291 -64.29 -18.57 -1.21
CA HIS A 291 -63.42 -19.71 -1.46
C HIS A 291 -63.57 -20.30 -2.89
N LEU A 292 -62.64 -21.20 -3.27
CA LEU A 292 -62.57 -22.14 -4.43
C LEU A 292 -61.59 -21.68 -5.53
N GLY A 293 -60.63 -22.46 -6.03
CA GLY A 293 -60.35 -23.89 -5.96
C GLY A 293 -59.79 -24.35 -7.32
N HIS A 294 -58.89 -25.35 -7.30
CA HIS A 294 -58.45 -26.21 -8.41
C HIS A 294 -57.28 -25.80 -9.37
N ARG A 295 -56.11 -26.36 -9.01
CA ARG A 295 -55.15 -27.25 -9.74
C ARG A 295 -54.66 -26.97 -11.19
N PRO A 296 -53.42 -27.43 -11.50
CA PRO A 296 -52.68 -27.16 -12.73
C PRO A 296 -52.88 -28.23 -13.80
N ARG A 297 -52.54 -27.91 -15.06
CA ARG A 297 -52.31 -28.88 -16.13
C ARG A 297 -51.07 -28.54 -16.95
N ASP A 298 -50.28 -29.60 -17.15
CA ASP A 298 -49.08 -29.77 -17.96
C ASP A 298 -49.28 -29.56 -19.47
N THR A 299 -48.15 -29.75 -20.19
CA THR A 299 -47.89 -29.89 -21.64
C THR A 299 -47.52 -28.58 -22.34
N SER A 300 -46.47 -28.47 -23.17
CA SER A 300 -45.77 -29.46 -23.98
C SER A 300 -44.33 -29.01 -24.30
N ALA A 301 -43.42 -29.98 -24.38
CA ALA A 301 -42.12 -29.87 -25.04
C ALA A 301 -42.25 -29.96 -26.58
N ALA A 302 -41.26 -29.40 -27.30
CA ALA A 302 -40.65 -29.85 -28.57
C ALA A 302 -39.92 -28.67 -29.25
N ARG A 303 -38.58 -28.61 -29.24
CA ARG A 303 -37.62 -29.13 -30.24
C ARG A 303 -37.50 -28.29 -31.55
N ALA A 304 -36.35 -27.59 -31.61
CA ALA A 304 -35.27 -27.70 -32.60
C ALA A 304 -35.52 -27.52 -34.12
N SER A 305 -34.71 -26.60 -34.68
CA SER A 305 -33.88 -26.70 -35.90
C SER A 305 -34.22 -25.77 -37.06
N GLY A 306 -33.19 -25.04 -37.52
CA GLY A 306 -32.85 -24.95 -38.95
C GLY A 306 -33.15 -23.63 -39.67
N LEU A 307 -32.21 -22.69 -39.61
CA LEU A 307 -31.34 -22.21 -40.70
C LEU A 307 -30.72 -20.86 -40.32
#